data_AF-A0A3D0R402-F1
#
_entry.id   AF-A0A3D0R402-F1
#
_cell.length_a   1.000
_cell.length_b   1.000
_cell.length_c   1.000
_cell.angle_alpha   90.00
_cell.angle_beta   90.00
_cell.angle_gamma   90.00
#
_symmetry.space_group_name_H-M   'P 1'
#
loop_
_entity.id
_entity.type
_entity.pdbx_description
1 polymer ?
#
loop_
_entity_poly.entity_id
_entity_poly.type
_entity_poly.pdbx_seq_one_letter_code
_entity_poly.pdbx_strand_id
1 'polypeptide(L)'
;IFSSGFLPAFAVAKELCSSRYVATGLSFMNMMNMIGIALIQPLIGFILDNMWQGSLEHHIRLYPLFAYQVALIILPLGIFMSLCLLPAIKETHCHPLDDTI
;
A
#
# COMPACT_ATOMS: atom_id res chain seq x y z
N ILE A 1 -2.82 10.87 -9.94
CA ILE A 1 -1.46 10.72 -9.37
C ILE A 1 -1.32 9.42 -8.57
N PHE A 2 -2.17 9.10 -7.57
CA PHE A 2 -2.07 7.80 -6.86
C PHE A 2 -2.29 6.55 -7.72
N SER A 3 -2.98 6.66 -8.86
CA SER A 3 -3.21 5.52 -9.78
C SER A 3 -1.99 5.13 -10.62
N SER A 4 -0.96 5.99 -10.73
CA SER A 4 0.14 5.75 -11.69
C SER A 4 1.08 4.61 -11.31
N GLY A 5 1.24 4.31 -10.02
CA GLY A 5 2.09 3.18 -9.56
C GLY A 5 1.34 1.86 -9.42
N PHE A 6 0.03 1.91 -9.15
CA PHE A 6 -0.78 0.71 -8.92
C PHE A 6 -1.00 -0.09 -10.22
N LEU A 7 -1.29 0.58 -11.34
CA LEU A 7 -1.53 -0.09 -12.62
C LEU A 7 -0.29 -0.87 -13.13
N PRO A 8 0.93 -0.30 -13.12
CA PRO A 8 2.14 -1.06 -13.43
C PRO A 8 2.34 -2.30 -12.55
N ALA A 9 1.93 -2.27 -11.27
CA ALA A 9 2.04 -3.44 -10.41
C ALA A 9 1.21 -4.63 -10.92
N PHE A 10 0.02 -4.40 -11.50
CA PHE A 10 -0.75 -5.47 -12.18
C PHE A 10 -0.04 -6.00 -13.42
N ALA A 11 0.58 -5.12 -14.21
CA ALA A 11 1.30 -5.52 -15.41
C ALA A 11 2.50 -6.41 -15.04
N VAL A 12 3.32 -5.97 -14.08
CA VAL A 12 4.48 -6.72 -13.57
C VAL A 12 4.06 -8.05 -12.92
N ALA A 13 3.01 -8.05 -12.09
CA ALA A 13 2.51 -9.27 -11.46
C ALA A 13 1.98 -10.28 -12.51
N LYS A 14 1.38 -9.79 -13.60
CA LYS A 14 0.97 -10.62 -14.72
C LYS A 14 2.17 -11.23 -15.45
N GLU A 15 3.21 -10.45 -15.74
CA GLU A 15 4.42 -10.94 -16.41
C GLU A 15 5.16 -12.00 -15.56
N LEU A 16 5.14 -11.83 -14.24
CA LEU A 16 5.73 -12.76 -13.27
C LEU A 16 4.92 -14.05 -13.03
N CYS A 17 3.69 -14.16 -13.55
CA CYS A 17 2.87 -15.36 -13.42
C CYS A 17 2.76 -16.10 -14.77
N SER A 18 2.91 -17.42 -14.78
CA SER A 18 2.54 -18.22 -15.96
C SER A 18 1.05 -18.02 -16.29
N SER A 19 0.69 -18.07 -17.57
CA SER A 19 -0.66 -17.84 -18.09
C SER A 19 -1.72 -18.71 -17.37
N ARG A 20 -1.34 -19.89 -16.91
CA ARG A 20 -2.21 -20.80 -16.14
C ARG A 20 -2.64 -20.27 -14.76
N TYR A 21 -1.83 -19.42 -14.13
CA TYR A 21 -2.04 -18.96 -12.74
C TYR A 21 -2.22 -17.44 -12.60
N VAL A 22 -2.21 -16.71 -13.72
CA VAL A 22 -2.29 -15.25 -13.75
C VAL A 22 -3.52 -14.71 -12.99
N ALA A 23 -4.68 -15.34 -13.14
CA ALA A 23 -5.92 -14.92 -12.47
C ALA A 23 -5.81 -15.03 -10.93
N THR A 24 -5.20 -16.11 -10.44
CA THR A 24 -4.98 -16.33 -9.01
C THR A 24 -3.96 -15.34 -8.45
N GLY A 25 -2.86 -15.11 -9.17
CA GLY A 25 -1.83 -14.14 -8.77
C GLY A 25 -2.38 -12.71 -8.66
N LEU A 26 -3.15 -12.25 -9.65
CA LEU A 26 -3.77 -10.93 -9.60
C LEU A 26 -4.83 -10.80 -8.51
N SER A 27 -5.63 -11.86 -8.27
CA SER A 27 -6.61 -11.87 -7.18
C SER A 27 -5.93 -11.79 -5.81
N PHE A 28 -4.82 -12.51 -5.63
CA PHE A 28 -4.03 -12.46 -4.41
C PHE A 28 -3.46 -11.05 -4.18
N MET A 29 -2.95 -10.41 -5.23
CA MET A 29 -2.45 -9.03 -5.13
C MET A 29 -3.55 -8.04 -4.69
N ASN A 30 -4.78 -8.19 -5.19
CA ASN A 30 -5.90 -7.36 -4.76
C ASN A 30 -6.30 -7.62 -3.29
N MET A 31 -6.27 -8.88 -2.86
CA MET A 31 -6.42 -9.22 -1.43
C MET A 31 -5.37 -8.51 -0.57
N MET A 32 -4.09 -8.54 -0.97
CA MET A 32 -3.03 -7.85 -0.23
C MET A 32 -3.26 -6.33 -0.16
N ASN A 33 -3.76 -5.72 -1.24
CA ASN A 33 -4.13 -4.31 -1.24
C ASN A 33 -5.23 -3.99 -0.21
N MET A 34 -6.28 -4.82 -0.14
CA MET A 34 -7.34 -4.65 0.86
C MET A 34 -6.85 -4.86 2.29
N ILE A 35 -5.99 -5.86 2.52
CA ILE A 35 -5.38 -6.09 3.83
C ILE A 35 -4.53 -4.88 4.25
N GLY A 36 -3.77 -4.30 3.32
CA GLY A 36 -3.00 -3.07 3.58
C GLY A 36 -3.89 -1.94 4.07
N ILE A 37 -5.01 -1.69 3.40
CA ILE A 37 -5.97 -0.65 3.83
C ILE A 37 -6.56 -0.98 5.21
N ALA A 38 -6.98 -2.23 5.41
CA ALA A 38 -7.58 -2.70 6.65
C ALA A 38 -6.64 -2.61 7.86
N LEU A 39 -5.31 -2.69 7.66
CA LEU A 39 -4.31 -2.54 8.72
C LEU A 39 -3.91 -1.07 8.94
N ILE A 40 -3.73 -0.31 7.87
CA ILE A 40 -3.25 1.08 7.95
C ILE A 40 -4.31 2.01 8.54
N GLN A 41 -5.60 1.82 8.20
CA GLN A 41 -6.70 2.63 8.76
C GLN A 41 -6.77 2.61 10.30
N PRO A 42 -6.86 1.43 10.97
CA PRO A 42 -6.89 1.38 12.43
C PRO A 42 -5.56 1.81 13.06
N LEU A 43 -4.42 1.59 12.40
CA LEU A 43 -3.13 2.05 12.89
C LEU A 43 -3.04 3.58 12.95
N ILE A 44 -3.50 4.27 11.90
CA ILE A 44 -3.61 5.74 11.89
C ILE A 44 -4.54 6.21 13.02
N GLY A 45 -5.70 5.57 13.17
CA GLY A 45 -6.65 5.88 14.25
C GLY A 45 -6.04 5.69 15.64
N PHE A 46 -5.29 4.62 15.85
CA PHE A 46 -4.60 4.35 17.11
C PHE A 46 -3.54 5.40 17.42
N ILE A 47 -2.76 5.86 16.43
CA ILE A 47 -1.76 6.93 16.63
C ILE A 47 -2.45 8.24 17.02
N LEU A 48 -3.54 8.58 16.34
CA LEU A 48 -4.34 9.77 16.66
C LEU A 48 -4.91 9.71 18.07
N ASP A 49 -5.49 8.56 18.45
CA ASP A 49 -6.06 8.33 19.78
C ASP A 49 -5.02 8.44 20.90
N ASN A 50 -3.79 7.95 20.69
CA ASN A 50 -2.70 8.09 21.68
C ASN A 50 -2.20 9.53 21.83
N MET A 51 -2.25 10.32 20.76
CA MET A 51 -1.83 11.71 20.76
C MET A 51 -2.96 12.67 21.14
N TRP A 52 -4.13 12.14 21.51
CA TRP A 52 -5.26 12.93 21.93
C TRP A 52 -5.01 13.57 23.30
N GLN A 53 -5.17 14.89 23.37
CA GLN A 53 -4.84 15.68 24.57
C GLN A 53 -6.06 15.96 25.46
N GLY A 54 -7.15 15.20 25.30
CA GLY A 54 -8.40 15.41 26.03
C GLY A 54 -9.24 16.60 25.54
N SER A 55 -8.86 17.23 24.43
CA SER A 55 -9.64 18.31 23.81
C SER A 55 -10.86 17.73 23.09
N LEU A 56 -12.04 18.20 23.50
CA LEU A 56 -13.33 17.87 22.89
C LEU A 56 -14.01 19.17 22.50
N GLU A 57 -14.45 19.28 21.25
CA GLU A 57 -15.46 20.28 20.89
C GLU A 57 -16.69 19.57 20.36
N HIS A 58 -17.86 19.98 20.86
CA HIS A 58 -19.15 19.43 20.42
C HIS A 58 -19.20 17.89 20.45
N HIS A 59 -18.58 17.27 21.46
CA HIS A 59 -18.44 15.81 21.61
C HIS A 59 -17.57 15.09 20.56
N ILE A 60 -16.83 15.84 19.74
CA ILE A 60 -15.87 15.31 18.77
C ILE A 60 -14.45 15.47 19.31
N ARG A 61 -13.63 14.42 19.20
CA ARG A 61 -12.21 14.47 19.57
C ARG A 61 -11.48 15.43 18.63
N LEU A 62 -10.92 16.48 19.20
CA LEU A 62 -10.07 17.42 18.47
C LEU A 62 -8.62 16.98 18.59
N TYR A 63 -8.03 16.67 17.44
CA TYR A 63 -6.64 16.28 17.35
C TYR A 63 -5.79 17.49 16.95
N PRO A 64 -4.66 17.74 17.62
CA PRO A 64 -3.75 18.81 17.24
C PRO A 64 -3.16 18.52 15.85
N LEU A 65 -2.79 19.57 15.11
CA LEU A 65 -2.19 19.44 13.77
C LEU A 65 -0.98 18.50 13.76
N PHE A 66 -0.17 18.55 14.81
CA PHE A 66 0.99 17.68 14.98
C PHE A 66 0.62 16.18 15.01
N ALA A 67 -0.51 15.81 15.62
CA ALA A 67 -0.97 14.42 15.65
C ALA A 67 -1.32 13.91 14.25
N TYR A 68 -1.95 14.75 13.41
CA TYR A 68 -2.21 14.40 12.01
C TYR A 68 -0.92 14.24 11.21
N GLN A 69 0.06 15.14 11.39
CA GLN A 69 1.35 15.03 10.69
C GLN A 69 2.07 13.72 11.05
N VAL A 70 2.10 13.35 12.33
CA VAL A 70 2.72 12.11 12.80
C VAL A 70 1.96 10.88 12.30
N ALA A 71 0.63 10.87 12.40
CA ALA A 71 -0.17 9.73 11.95
C ALA A 71 -0.09 9.52 10.42
N LEU A 72 -0.04 10.60 9.64
CA LEU A 72 0.00 10.54 8.18
C LEU A 72 1.40 10.31 7.60
N ILE A 73 2.47 10.44 8.39
CA ILE A 73 3.84 10.05 7.98
C ILE A 73 3.93 8.58 7.53
N ILE A 74 2.99 7.74 7.95
CA ILE A 74 2.90 6.36 7.48
C ILE A 74 2.71 6.25 5.96
N LEU A 75 2.07 7.23 5.32
CA LEU A 75 1.83 7.25 3.88
C LEU A 75 3.14 7.41 3.07
N PRO A 76 3.96 8.47 3.28
CA PRO A 76 5.25 8.60 2.60
C PRO A 76 6.23 7.49 3.01
N LEU A 77 6.16 6.98 4.25
CA LEU A 77 6.96 5.81 4.64
C LEU A 77 6.62 4.57 3.83
N GLY A 78 5.34 4.30 3.57
CA GLY A 78 4.91 3.19 2.72
C GLY A 78 5.42 3.32 1.28
N ILE A 79 5.40 4.54 0.73
CA ILE A 79 5.96 4.81 -0.60
C ILE A 79 7.48 4.60 -0.61
N PHE A 80 8.18 5.07 0.42
CA PHE A 80 9.62 4.87 0.56
C PHE A 80 9.99 3.39 0.69
N MET A 81 9.25 2.62 1.49
CA MET A 81 9.41 1.17 1.58
C MET A 81 9.19 0.49 0.23
N SER A 82 8.16 0.88 -0.52
CA SER A 82 7.92 0.38 -1.87
C SER A 82 9.12 0.69 -2.79
N LEU A 83 9.64 1.92 -2.74
CA LEU A 83 10.81 2.33 -3.54
C LEU A 83 12.05 1.49 -3.21
N CYS A 84 12.28 1.17 -1.94
CA CYS A 84 13.38 0.29 -1.51
C CYS A 84 13.20 -1.16 -1.93
N LEU A 85 11.95 -1.63 -2.08
CA LEU A 85 11.61 -2.99 -2.51
C LEU A 85 11.64 -3.16 -4.04
N LEU A 86 11.44 -2.09 -4.81
CA LEU A 86 11.49 -2.12 -6.28
C LEU A 86 12.73 -2.84 -6.85
N PRO A 87 13.98 -2.58 -6.41
CA PRO A 87 15.15 -3.28 -6.96
C PRO A 87 15.19 -4.79 -6.67
N ALA A 88 14.38 -5.30 -5.73
CA ALA A 88 14.27 -6.74 -5.49
C ALA A 88 13.36 -7.44 -6.50
N ILE A 89 12.57 -6.69 -7.28
CA ILE A 89 11.75 -7.23 -8.35
C ILE A 89 12.67 -7.58 -9.52
N LYS A 90 12.63 -8.84 -9.96
CA LYS A 90 13.41 -9.30 -11.12
C LYS A 90 12.85 -8.66 -12.39
N GLU A 91 13.71 -7.94 -13.10
CA GLU A 91 13.36 -7.35 -14.41
C GLU A 91 12.92 -8.44 -15.39
N THR A 92 11.69 -8.33 -15.89
CA THR A 92 11.09 -9.24 -16.90
C THR A 92 11.28 -8.74 -18.33
N HIS A 93 11.86 -7.55 -18.56
CA HIS A 93 12.06 -6.96 -19.89
C HIS A 93 10.81 -6.98 -20.79
N CYS A 94 9.60 -6.87 -20.20
CA CYS A 94 8.31 -7.00 -20.90
C CYS A 94 8.09 -8.33 -21.63
N HIS A 95 8.81 -9.39 -21.23
CA HIS A 95 8.59 -10.75 -21.71
C HIS A 95 7.82 -11.57 -20.66
N PRO A 96 6.64 -12.10 -21.01
CA PRO A 96 5.95 -13.08 -20.19
C PRO A 96 6.83 -14.31 -19.95
N LEU A 97 6.77 -14.89 -18.75
CA LEU A 97 7.54 -16.10 -18.40
C LEU A 97 7.35 -17.29 -19.37
N ASP A 98 6.18 -17.37 -20.03
CA ASP A 98 5.88 -18.45 -20.97
C ASP A 98 6.68 -18.33 -22.29
N ASP A 99 7.28 -17.18 -22.63
CA ASP A 99 8.14 -17.01 -23.82
C ASP A 99 9.60 -17.45 -23.59
N THR A 100 9.98 -17.75 -22.34
CA THR A 100 11.37 -18.12 -21.95
C THR A 100 11.61 -19.62 -21.79
N ILE A 101 10.63 -20.48 -22.08
CA ILE A 101 10.70 -21.94 -21.94
C ILE A 101 10.54 -22.63 -23.29
#